data_AF-A0A150QNW1-F1
#
_entry.id   AF-A0A150QNW1-F1
#
_cell.length_a   1.000
_cell.length_b   1.000
_cell.length_c   1.000
_cell.angle_alpha   90.00
_cell.angle_beta   90.00
_cell.angle_gamma   90.00
#
_symmetry.space_group_name_H-M   'P 1'
#
loop_
_entity.id
_entity.type
_entity.pdbx_description
1 polymer ?
#
loop_
_entity_poly.entity_id
_entity_poly.type
_entity_poly.pdbx_seq_one_letter_code
_entity_poly.pdbx_strand_id
1 'polypeptide(L)' 'MTTDRTPSEGMGPTRAQGPSPRLGELAVTEPSRRAAVVASLACSLSRAVALGDEVGARVVHEALGRLLGLPVAPEG' A
#
# COMPACT_ATOMS: atom_id res chain seq x y z
N MET A 1 -24.18 26.54 42.77
CA MET A 1 -23.23 25.52 42.28
C MET A 1 -24.01 24.25 41.96
N THR A 2 -24.26 23.99 40.68
CA THR A 2 -24.60 22.66 40.12
C THR A 2 -24.11 22.69 38.68
N THR A 3 -23.09 21.91 38.35
CA THR A 3 -22.44 21.92 37.03
C THR A 3 -23.21 21.02 36.06
N ASP A 4 -23.64 21.62 34.95
CA ASP A 4 -24.00 20.94 33.70
C ASP A 4 -22.80 20.07 33.24
N ARG A 5 -23.03 18.78 33.00
CA ARG A 5 -22.07 17.91 32.31
C ARG A 5 -22.82 16.96 31.38
N THR A 6 -22.98 17.38 30.14
CA THR A 6 -23.15 16.49 29.00
C THR A 6 -21.78 15.92 28.61
N PRO A 7 -21.55 14.59 28.59
CA PRO A 7 -20.32 14.05 28.03
C PRO A 7 -20.39 14.07 26.50
N SER A 8 -19.38 14.70 25.89
CA SER A 8 -19.21 14.87 24.44
C SER A 8 -19.15 13.54 23.68
N GLU A 9 -19.86 13.47 22.55
CA GLU A 9 -19.69 12.44 21.51
C GLU A 9 -18.22 12.34 21.10
N GLY A 10 -17.57 11.25 21.50
CA GLY A 10 -16.20 10.92 21.14
C GLY A 10 -16.14 10.43 19.70
N MET A 11 -16.07 11.34 18.73
CA MET A 11 -15.63 10.99 17.39
C MET A 11 -14.10 10.95 17.39
N GLY A 12 -13.54 9.77 17.68
CA GLY A 12 -12.12 9.52 17.47
C GLY A 12 -11.76 9.73 15.99
N PRO A 13 -10.55 10.21 15.66
CA PRO A 13 -10.21 10.51 14.28
C PRO A 13 -10.17 9.20 13.48
N THR A 14 -11.16 8.97 12.62
CA THR A 14 -11.01 7.99 11.55
C THR A 14 -9.91 8.52 10.64
N ARG A 15 -8.70 7.97 10.83
CA ARG A 15 -7.57 8.21 9.93
C ARG A 15 -8.07 8.01 8.51
N ALA A 16 -7.99 9.08 7.71
CA ALA A 16 -8.37 9.07 6.32
C ALA A 16 -7.72 7.86 5.63
N GLN A 17 -8.55 6.90 5.21
CA GLN A 17 -8.16 5.97 4.15
C GLN A 17 -7.83 6.86 2.96
N GLY A 18 -6.54 7.08 2.71
CA GLY A 18 -6.11 7.77 1.49
C GLY A 18 -6.77 7.06 0.31
N PRO A 19 -7.25 7.80 -0.71
CA PRO A 19 -7.85 7.18 -1.86
C PRO A 19 -6.89 6.13 -2.39
N SER A 20 -7.32 4.86 -2.45
CA SER A 20 -6.65 3.91 -3.32
C SER A 20 -6.72 4.53 -4.71
N PRO A 21 -5.58 4.74 -5.41
CA PRO A 21 -5.63 5.27 -6.75
C PRO A 21 -6.53 4.31 -7.55
N ARG A 22 -7.68 4.81 -8.00
CA ARG A 22 -8.50 4.06 -8.95
C ARG A 22 -7.59 3.78 -10.12
N LEU A 23 -7.41 2.50 -10.42
CA LEU A 23 -6.59 2.03 -11.53
C LEU A 23 -6.96 2.69 -12.89
N GLY A 24 -8.13 3.35 -12.98
CA GLY A 24 -8.60 4.11 -14.15
C GLY A 24 -8.52 5.64 -14.09
N GLU A 25 -7.91 6.26 -13.07
CA GLU A 25 -7.72 7.73 -12.99
C GLU A 25 -6.37 8.22 -13.52
N LEU A 26 -5.41 7.31 -13.71
CA LEU A 26 -4.22 7.58 -14.51
C LEU A 26 -4.64 7.51 -15.97
N ALA A 27 -4.44 8.59 -16.73
CA ALA A 27 -4.77 8.66 -18.16
C ALA A 27 -4.46 7.31 -18.83
N VAL A 28 -5.49 6.66 -19.39
CA VAL A 28 -5.41 5.33 -19.99
C VAL A 28 -4.65 5.43 -21.30
N THR A 29 -3.35 5.67 -21.21
CA THR A 29 -2.39 5.19 -22.19
C THR A 29 -2.20 3.72 -21.89
N GLU A 30 -2.31 2.85 -22.89
CA GLU A 30 -2.04 1.42 -22.72
C GLU A 30 -0.73 1.28 -21.94
N PRO A 31 -0.77 0.77 -20.70
CA PRO A 31 0.43 0.68 -19.89
C PRO A 31 1.39 -0.24 -20.63
N SER A 32 2.67 0.16 -20.74
CA SER A 32 3.67 -0.77 -21.25
C SER A 32 3.57 -2.09 -20.48
N ARG A 33 3.85 -3.22 -21.13
CA ARG A 33 3.81 -4.54 -20.45
C ARG A 33 4.60 -4.53 -19.13
N ARG A 34 5.70 -3.78 -19.07
CA ARG A 34 6.50 -3.57 -17.86
C ARG A 34 5.71 -2.85 -16.77
N ALA A 35 4.99 -1.78 -17.10
CA ALA A 35 4.17 -1.04 -16.14
C ALA A 35 3.04 -1.90 -15.56
N ALA A 36 2.38 -2.73 -16.38
CA ALA A 36 1.37 -3.67 -15.91
C ALA A 36 1.95 -4.70 -14.91
N VAL A 37 3.14 -5.23 -15.19
CA VAL A 37 3.85 -6.15 -14.29
C VAL A 37 4.24 -5.45 -12.97
N VAL A 38 4.74 -4.22 -13.03
CA VAL A 38 5.08 -3.45 -11.82
C VAL A 38 3.85 -3.21 -10.96
N ALA A 39 2.72 -2.81 -11.55
CA ALA A 39 1.47 -2.58 -10.82
C ALA A 39 0.95 -3.86 -10.15
N SER A 40 1.02 -5.00 -10.85
CA SER A 40 0.63 -6.30 -10.31
C SER A 40 1.51 -6.73 -9.12
N LEU A 41 2.83 -6.54 -9.23
CA LEU A 41 3.77 -6.83 -8.14
C LEU A 41 3.54 -5.89 -6.94
N ALA A 42 3.32 -4.59 -7.17
CA ALA A 42 3.02 -3.65 -6.09
C ALA A 42 1.74 -4.02 -5.33
N CYS A 43 0.70 -4.44 -6.04
CA CYS A 43 -0.55 -4.93 -5.44
C CYS A 43 -0.31 -6.20 -4.60
N SER A 44 0.47 -7.14 -5.14
CA SER A 44 0.85 -8.38 -4.44
C SER A 44 1.65 -8.09 -3.17
N LEU A 45 2.60 -7.17 -3.22
CA LEU A 45 3.39 -6.74 -2.06
C LEU A 45 2.50 -6.12 -0.98
N SER A 46 1.59 -5.21 -1.36
CA SER A 46 0.66 -4.59 -0.42
C SER A 46 -0.21 -5.63 0.29
N ARG A 47 -0.64 -6.69 -0.42
CA ARG A 47 -1.42 -7.78 0.16
C ARG A 47 -0.59 -8.64 1.10
N ALA A 48 0.64 -9.01 0.71
CA ALA A 48 1.53 -9.80 1.55
C ALA A 48 1.82 -9.07 2.87
N VAL A 49 2.11 -7.76 2.82
CA VAL A 49 2.31 -6.93 4.01
C VAL A 49 1.05 -6.86 4.88
N ALA A 50 -0.13 -6.66 4.26
CA ALA A 50 -1.39 -6.60 5.01
C ALA A 50 -1.75 -7.92 5.71
N LEU A 51 -1.27 -9.05 5.18
CA LEU A 51 -1.49 -10.38 5.75
C LEU A 51 -0.37 -10.84 6.71
N GLY A 52 0.71 -10.06 6.84
CA GLY A 52 1.90 -10.47 7.61
C GLY A 52 2.70 -11.59 6.95
N ASP A 53 2.56 -11.79 5.63
CA ASP A 53 3.33 -12.77 4.86
C ASP A 53 4.73 -12.19 4.53
N GLU A 54 5.65 -12.32 5.47
CA GLU A 54 7.01 -11.79 5.36
C GLU A 54 7.79 -12.44 4.20
N VAL A 55 7.60 -13.74 3.98
CA VAL A 55 8.25 -14.47 2.88
C VAL A 55 7.72 -13.98 1.55
N GLY A 56 6.39 -13.88 1.40
CA GLY A 56 5.76 -13.35 0.20
C GLY A 56 6.17 -11.90 -0.07
N ALA A 57 6.23 -11.05 0.97
CA ALA A 57 6.67 -9.67 0.84
C ALA A 57 8.13 -9.58 0.36
N ARG A 58 9.03 -10.38 0.94
CA ARG A 58 10.44 -10.45 0.55
C ARG A 58 10.59 -10.89 -0.91
N VAL A 59 9.92 -11.97 -1.32
CA VAL A 59 9.99 -12.49 -2.69
C VAL A 59 9.52 -11.45 -3.71
N VAL A 60 8.40 -10.77 -3.44
CA VAL A 60 7.87 -9.75 -4.34
C VAL A 60 8.77 -8.51 -4.37
N HIS A 61 9.36 -8.12 -3.23
CA HIS A 61 10.32 -7.04 -3.15
C HIS A 61 11.59 -7.33 -3.97
N GLU A 62 12.14 -8.55 -3.88
CA GLU A 62 13.27 -8.97 -4.71
C GLU A 62 12.93 -8.96 -6.20
N ALA A 63 11.74 -9.45 -6.57
CA ALA A 63 11.28 -9.46 -7.95
C ALA A 63 11.16 -8.04 -8.54
N LEU A 64 10.66 -7.09 -7.74
CA LEU A 64 10.63 -5.67 -8.10
C LEU A 64 12.05 -5.10 -8.27
N GLY A 65 12.95 -5.40 -7.34
CA GLY A 65 14.35 -4.98 -7.43
C GLY A 65 15.01 -5.45 -8.72
N ARG A 66 14.88 -6.75 -9.05
CA ARG A 66 15.42 -7.33 -10.29
C ARG A 66 14.79 -6.73 -11.55
N LEU A 67 13.48 -6.48 -11.54
CA LEU A 67 12.77 -5.88 -12.67
C LEU A 67 13.22 -4.44 -12.96
N LEU A 68 13.60 -3.71 -11.91
CA LEU A 68 14.09 -2.34 -11.94
C LEU A 68 15.61 -2.23 -12.08
N GLY A 69 16.34 -3.35 -12.01
CA GLY A 69 17.81 -3.36 -12.03
C GLY A 69 18.45 -2.81 -10.75
N LEU A 70 17.71 -2.83 -9.64
CA LEU A 70 18.20 -2.37 -8.35
C LEU A 70 18.92 -3.50 -7.61
N PRO A 71 20.04 -3.21 -6.94
CA PRO A 71 20.69 -4.20 -6.09
C PRO A 71 19.76 -4.59 -4.94
N VAL A 72 19.63 -5.89 -4.70
CA VAL A 72 18.99 -6.41 -3.49
C VAL A 72 19.91 -6.07 -2.32
N ALA A 73 19.40 -5.29 -1.36
CA ALA A 73 20.15 -5.01 -0.15
C ALA A 73 20.31 -6.33 0.63
N PRO A 74 21.54 -6.74 0.99
CA PRO A 74 21.73 -7.90 1.85
C PRO A 74 21.11 -7.62 3.21
N GLU A 75 20.35 -8.58 3.72
CA GLU A 75 19.80 -8.57 5.07
C GLU A 75 20.97 -8.65 6.07
N GLY A 76 21.11 -7.64 6.93
CA GLY A 76 22.10 -7.56 8.00
C GLY A 76 21.46 -7.72 9.37
#